data_AF-A0A2G9UW99-F1
#
_entry.id   AF-A0A2G9UW99-F1
#
_cell.length_a   1.000
_cell.length_b   1.000
_cell.length_c   1.000
_cell.angle_alpha   90.00
_cell.angle_beta   90.00
_cell.angle_gamma   90.00
#
_symmetry.space_group_name_H-M   'P 1'
#
loop_
_entity.id
_entity.type
_entity.pdbx_description
1 polymer ?
#
loop_
_entity_poly.entity_id
_entity_poly.type
_entity_poly.pdbx_seq_one_letter_code
_entity_poly.pdbx_strand_id
1 'polypeptide(L)'
;MSWYIEEQEPVYLDYNATTPLDPTVKIAITDGLELWANPSSQNREAEKAREAVEKARQSLGELLHVSDAEVIFTSGGTEVFCLLRTGLRLN
;
A
#
# COMPACT_ATOMS: atom_id res chain seq x y z
N MET A 1 29.85 12.13 41.44
CA MET A 1 28.71 11.18 41.32
C MET A 1 27.83 11.70 40.19
N SER A 2 28.12 11.25 38.96
CA SER A 2 27.27 11.54 37.79
C SER A 2 26.33 10.37 37.63
N TRP A 3 25.02 10.63 37.70
CA TRP A 3 23.99 9.61 37.53
C TRP A 3 23.74 9.47 36.03
N TYR A 4 24.11 8.33 35.45
CA TYR A 4 23.69 7.99 34.09
C TYR A 4 22.26 7.45 34.17
N ILE A 5 21.31 8.14 33.55
CA ILE A 5 19.99 7.59 33.28
C ILE A 5 20.15 6.86 31.95
N GLU A 6 20.05 5.53 31.94
CA GLU A 6 19.89 4.79 30.69
C GLU A 6 18.57 5.27 30.06
N GLU A 7 18.66 5.87 28.88
CA GLU A 7 17.47 6.14 28.07
C GLU A 7 16.85 4.79 27.69
N GLN A 8 15.68 4.49 28.26
CA GLN A 8 14.93 3.31 27.86
C GLN A 8 14.28 3.53 26.49
N GLU A 9 14.22 2.48 25.68
CA GLU A 9 13.54 2.56 24.39
C GLU A 9 12.07 2.95 24.56
N PRO A 10 11.55 3.88 23.75
CA PRO A 10 10.17 4.31 23.83
C PRO A 10 9.22 3.18 23.42
N VAL A 11 8.19 2.92 24.23
CA VAL A 11 7.11 1.98 23.90
C VAL A 11 6.10 2.68 22.99
N TYR A 12 5.87 2.14 21.79
CA TYR A 12 4.90 2.68 20.83
C TYR A 12 3.50 2.14 21.07
N LEU A 13 2.57 3.01 21.48
CA LEU A 13 1.18 2.66 21.80
C LEU A 13 0.15 3.41 20.93
N ASP A 14 0.58 4.03 19.82
CA ASP A 14 -0.27 4.86 18.97
C ASP A 14 -0.51 4.24 17.57
N TYR A 15 -0.94 2.98 17.56
CA TYR A 15 -1.29 2.26 16.31
C TYR A 15 -2.47 2.89 15.55
N ASN A 16 -3.23 3.79 16.20
CA ASN A 16 -4.31 4.53 15.56
C ASN A 16 -3.81 5.66 14.66
N ALA A 17 -2.67 6.27 14.98
CA ALA A 17 -2.06 7.30 14.13
C ALA A 17 -1.40 6.69 12.89
N THR A 18 -0.59 5.64 13.07
CA THR A 18 0.01 4.86 11.98
C THR A 18 0.58 3.54 12.52
N THR A 19 1.06 2.67 11.64
CA THR A 19 1.64 1.38 12.02
C THR A 19 3.04 1.19 11.42
N PRO A 20 4.00 0.60 12.16
CA PRO A 20 5.28 0.25 11.57
C PRO A 20 5.08 -0.75 10.43
N LEU A 21 5.86 -0.58 9.35
CA LEU A 21 5.80 -1.50 8.21
C LEU A 21 6.29 -2.89 8.59
N ASP A 22 5.52 -3.92 8.23
CA ASP A 22 5.96 -5.31 8.31
C ASP A 22 7.20 -5.53 7.41
N PRO A 23 8.21 -6.30 7.85
CA PRO A 23 9.41 -6.57 7.04
C PRO A 23 9.11 -7.15 5.66
N THR A 24 8.07 -7.99 5.53
CA THR A 24 7.66 -8.57 4.24
C THR A 24 7.12 -7.51 3.30
N VAL A 25 6.41 -6.51 3.82
CA VAL A 25 5.91 -5.37 3.04
C VAL A 25 7.06 -4.49 2.55
N LYS A 26 8.11 -4.29 3.37
CA LYS A 26 9.32 -3.55 2.94
C LYS A 26 10.00 -4.23 1.75
N ILE A 27 10.10 -5.56 1.78
CA ILE A 27 10.66 -6.35 0.68
C ILE A 27 9.77 -6.20 -0.57
N ALA A 28 8.45 -6.39 -0.43
CA ALA A 28 7.53 -6.27 -1.56
C ALA A 28 7.55 -4.88 -2.21
N ILE A 29 7.69 -3.81 -1.43
CA ILE A 29 7.87 -2.45 -1.96
C ILE A 29 9.18 -2.34 -2.73
N THR A 30 10.28 -2.84 -2.15
CA THR A 30 11.61 -2.79 -2.78
C THR A 30 11.62 -3.56 -4.10
N ASP A 31 11.06 -4.77 -4.12
CA ASP A 31 10.90 -5.56 -5.34
C ASP A 31 10.00 -4.86 -6.37
N GLY A 32 8.95 -4.19 -5.89
CA GLY A 32 8.06 -3.39 -6.74
C GLY A 32 8.75 -2.20 -7.40
N LEU A 33 9.74 -1.58 -6.74
CA LEU A 33 10.51 -0.48 -7.31
C LEU A 33 11.38 -0.92 -8.51
N GLU A 34 11.76 -2.20 -8.56
CA GLU A 34 12.48 -2.76 -9.71
C GLU A 34 11.57 -2.92 -10.95
N LEU A 35 10.24 -2.94 -10.76
CA LEU A 35 9.24 -2.95 -11.84
C LEU A 35 8.97 -1.54 -12.37
N TRP A 36 10.01 -0.90 -12.90
CA TRP A 36 10.01 0.52 -13.29
C TRP A 36 9.17 0.86 -14.54
N ALA A 37 8.84 -0.13 -15.37
CA ALA A 37 8.19 0.09 -16.65
C ALA A 37 6.72 0.53 -16.49
N ASN A 38 6.27 1.44 -17.35
CA ASN A 38 4.89 1.92 -17.33
C ASN A 38 3.92 0.77 -17.71
N PRO A 39 3.03 0.32 -16.80
CA PRO A 39 2.14 -0.82 -16.99
C PRO A 39 1.11 -0.64 -18.12
N SER A 40 0.92 0.59 -18.61
CA SER A 40 0.05 0.87 -19.76
C SER A 40 0.73 0.66 -21.12
N SER A 41 2.02 0.31 -21.14
CA SER A 41 2.77 0.05 -22.37
C SER A 41 2.64 -1.41 -22.80
N GLN A 42 2.88 -1.70 -24.09
CA GLN A 42 2.74 -3.07 -24.65
C GLN A 42 4.04 -3.89 -24.67
N ASN A 43 5.06 -3.47 -23.92
CA ASN A 43 6.35 -4.18 -23.90
C ASN A 43 6.41 -5.20 -22.75
N ARG A 44 7.35 -6.14 -22.84
CA ARG A 44 7.48 -7.24 -21.87
C ARG A 44 7.76 -6.76 -20.44
N GLU A 45 8.44 -5.64 -20.26
CA GLU A 45 8.75 -5.11 -18.93
C GLU A 45 7.52 -4.45 -18.29
N ALA A 46 6.72 -3.75 -19.10
CA ALA A 46 5.43 -3.18 -18.68
C ALA A 46 4.43 -4.27 -18.29
N GLU A 47 4.45 -5.41 -18.99
CA GLU A 47 3.59 -6.54 -18.66
C GLU A 47 3.87 -7.07 -17.24
N LYS A 48 5.13 -7.18 -16.84
CA LYS A 48 5.48 -7.58 -15.46
C LYS A 48 4.95 -6.60 -14.42
N ALA A 49 5.05 -5.29 -14.68
CA ALA A 49 4.51 -4.26 -13.79
C ALA A 49 2.97 -4.34 -13.71
N ARG A 50 2.30 -4.59 -14.84
CA ARG A 50 0.85 -4.78 -14.91
C ARG A 50 0.40 -6.01 -14.13
N GLU A 51 1.09 -7.14 -14.31
CA GLU A 51 0.83 -8.39 -13.57
C GLU A 51 1.00 -8.20 -12.06
N ALA A 52 2.01 -7.45 -11.62
CA ALA A 52 2.22 -7.17 -10.20
C ALA A 52 1.07 -6.36 -9.57
N VAL A 53 0.58 -5.33 -10.28
CA VAL A 53 -0.58 -4.56 -9.84
C VAL A 53 -1.85 -5.41 -9.80
N GLU A 54 -2.05 -6.28 -10.79
CA GLU A 54 -3.23 -7.16 -10.82
C GLU A 54 -3.21 -8.22 -9.73
N LYS A 55 -2.03 -8.78 -9.42
CA LYS A 55 -1.85 -9.67 -8.27
C LYS A 55 -2.13 -8.97 -6.94
N ALA A 56 -1.75 -7.70 -6.81
CA ALA A 56 -2.07 -6.90 -5.63
C ALA A 56 -3.59 -6.66 -5.53
N ARG A 57 -4.27 -6.43 -6.66
CA ARG A 57 -5.73 -6.29 -6.74
C ARG A 57 -6.45 -7.55 -6.28
N GLN A 58 -6.02 -8.72 -6.77
CA GLN A 58 -6.54 -10.03 -6.38
C GLN A 58 -6.38 -10.28 -4.87
N SER A 59 -5.19 -9.98 -4.34
CA SER A 59 -4.92 -10.12 -2.90
C SER A 59 -5.88 -9.28 -2.04
N LEU A 60 -6.23 -8.07 -2.51
CA LEU A 60 -7.21 -7.21 -1.83
C LEU A 60 -8.66 -7.71 -2.01
N GLY A 61 -9.01 -8.20 -3.20
CA GLY A 61 -10.32 -8.82 -3.46
C GLY A 61 -10.58 -10.00 -2.53
N GLU A 62 -9.60 -10.89 -2.39
CA GLU A 62 -9.64 -12.03 -1.47
C GLU A 62 -9.75 -11.59 0.00
N LEU A 63 -8.94 -10.61 0.42
CA LEU A 63 -8.93 -10.09 1.79
C LEU A 63 -10.26 -9.43 2.18
N LEU A 64 -10.88 -8.71 1.24
CA LEU A 64 -12.11 -7.93 1.48
C LEU A 64 -13.38 -8.68 1.07
N HIS A 65 -13.25 -9.88 0.48
CA HIS A 65 -14.35 -10.68 -0.07
C HIS A 65 -15.19 -9.94 -1.13
N VAL A 66 -14.51 -9.21 -2.02
CA VAL A 66 -15.10 -8.48 -3.16
C VAL A 66 -14.48 -8.97 -4.47
N SER A 67 -15.12 -8.66 -5.60
CA SER A 67 -14.53 -8.95 -6.90
C SER A 67 -13.33 -8.04 -7.16
N ASP A 68 -12.34 -8.54 -7.91
CA ASP A 68 -11.15 -7.74 -8.27
C ASP A 68 -11.54 -6.44 -8.98
N ALA A 69 -12.62 -6.47 -9.78
CA ALA A 69 -13.15 -5.31 -10.50
C ALA A 69 -13.67 -4.18 -9.59
N GLU A 70 -14.05 -4.48 -8.35
CA GLU A 70 -14.52 -3.49 -7.37
C GLU A 70 -13.36 -2.80 -6.63
N VAL A 71 -12.14 -3.33 -6.73
CA VAL A 71 -10.97 -2.75 -6.07
C VAL A 71 -10.41 -1.61 -6.92
N ILE A 72 -10.34 -0.40 -6.36
CA ILE A 72 -9.71 0.76 -7.01
C ILE A 72 -8.58 1.28 -6.12
N PHE A 73 -7.36 1.32 -6.67
CA PHE A 73 -6.22 1.90 -5.98
C PHE A 73 -6.30 3.42 -5.97
N THR A 74 -6.03 4.02 -4.81
CA THR A 74 -5.89 5.46 -4.60
C THR A 74 -4.63 5.71 -3.78
N SER A 75 -4.21 6.97 -3.65
CA SER A 75 -3.05 7.34 -2.83
C SER A 75 -3.28 7.15 -1.32
N GLY A 76 -4.54 7.06 -0.87
CA GLY A 76 -4.89 6.83 0.53
C GLY A 76 -6.33 7.25 0.87
N GLY A 77 -6.71 7.09 2.14
CA GLY A 77 -8.09 7.29 2.60
C GLY A 77 -8.64 8.71 2.36
N THR A 78 -7.79 9.74 2.44
CA THR A 78 -8.20 11.13 2.18
C THR A 78 -8.63 11.34 0.72
N GLU A 79 -7.97 10.69 -0.23
CA GLU A 79 -8.36 10.77 -1.65
C GLU A 79 -9.73 10.11 -1.87
N VAL A 80 -9.94 8.92 -1.31
CA VAL A 80 -11.24 8.23 -1.37
C VAL A 80 -12.36 9.13 -0.84
N PHE A 81 -12.16 9.74 0.33
CA PHE A 81 -13.13 10.67 0.91
C PHE A 81 -13.43 11.86 -0.01
N CYS A 82 -12.40 12.45 -0.62
CA CYS A 82 -12.55 13.54 -1.58
C CYS A 82 -13.31 13.11 -2.84
N LEU A 83 -12.99 11.94 -3.42
CA LEU A 83 -13.64 11.40 -4.62
C LEU A 83 -15.13 11.11 -4.40
N LEU A 84 -15.46 10.52 -3.25
CA LEU A 84 -16.86 10.27 -2.88
C LEU A 84 -17.64 11.58 -2.68
N ARG A 85 -16.99 12.61 -2.14
CA ARG A 85 -17.60 13.93 -1.96
C ARG A 85 -17.86 14.66 -3.29
N THR A 86 -16.95 14.54 -4.25
CA THR A 86 -17.06 15.24 -5.55
C THR A 86 -17.96 14.51 -6.56
N GLY A 87 -18.48 13.34 -6.21
CA GLY A 87 -19.54 12.66 -6.96
C GLY A 87 -19.10 11.48 -7.81
N LEU A 88 -17.96 10.84 -7.50
CA LEU A 88 -17.62 9.57 -8.14
C LEU A 88 -18.63 8.50 -7.68
N ARG A 89 -19.55 8.12 -8.56
CA ARG A 89 -20.41 6.94 -8.38
C ARG A 89 -19.61 5.72 -8.81
N LEU A 90 -19.18 4.92 -7.84
CA LEU A 90 -18.77 3.55 -8.10
C LEU A 90 -20.05 2.81 -8.52
N ASN A 91 -20.13 2.46 -9.81
CA ASN A 91 -21.27 1.73 -10.37
C ASN A 91 -21.17 0.25 -10.02
#